data_AF-A0A821NGV8-F1
#
_entry.id   AF-A0A821NGV8-F1
#
_cell.length_a   1.000
_cell.length_b   1.000
_cell.length_c   1.000
_cell.angle_alpha   90.00
_cell.angle_beta   90.00
_cell.angle_gamma   90.00
#
_symmetry.space_group_name_H-M   'P 1'
#
loop_
_entity.id
_entity.type
_entity.pdbx_description
1 polymer ?
#
loop_
_entity_poly.entity_id
_entity_poly.type
_entity_poly.pdbx_seq_one_letter_code
_entity_poly.pdbx_strand_id
1 'polypeptide(L)' 'MRDMKVLHTIRDIPSNRDGLCALSSNDENPYLAYPGSTITGEVQIFDTNNLKPGIIISAHESTLAAMAF' A
#
# COMPACT_ATOMS: atom_id res chain seq x y z
N MET A 1 -14.13 -14.47 -17.01
CA MET A 1 -14.47 -13.07 -16.73
C MET A 1 -14.17 -12.80 -15.27
N ARG A 2 -13.39 -11.76 -14.95
CA ARG A 2 -13.35 -11.20 -13.59
C ARG A 2 -14.41 -10.09 -13.53
N ASP A 3 -15.21 -10.05 -12.48
CA ASP A 3 -16.19 -8.99 -12.26
C ASP A 3 -15.55 -7.81 -11.50
N MET A 4 -16.17 -6.63 -11.56
CA MET A 4 -15.69 -5.43 -10.84
C MET A 4 -16.25 -5.40 -9.40
N LYS A 5 -16.20 -6.54 -8.71
CA LYS A 5 -16.66 -6.65 -7.33
C LYS A 5 -15.61 -6.09 -6.38
N VAL A 6 -16.04 -5.29 -5.40
CA VAL A 6 -15.17 -4.86 -4.31
C VAL A 6 -14.80 -6.08 -3.46
N LEU A 7 -13.51 -6.44 -3.44
CA LEU A 7 -12.99 -7.57 -2.66
C LEU A 7 -12.68 -7.17 -1.22
N HIS A 8 -12.10 -5.98 -1.04
CA HIS A 8 -11.66 -5.50 0.26
C HIS A 8 -11.68 -3.97 0.31
N THR A 9 -11.83 -3.41 1.50
CA THR A 9 -11.67 -1.98 1.78
C THR A 9 -10.73 -1.83 2.95
N ILE A 10 -9.53 -1.31 2.67
CA ILE A 10 -8.57 -0.97 3.73
C ILE A 10 -9.09 0.30 4.41
N ARG A 11 -9.32 0.24 5.72
CA ARG A 11 -9.83 1.34 6.54
C ARG A 11 -8.74 1.83 7.49
N ASP A 12 -9.01 2.97 8.14
CA ASP A 12 -8.15 3.52 9.21
C ASP A 12 -6.70 3.77 8.78
N ILE A 13 -6.49 4.11 7.51
CA ILE A 13 -5.18 4.51 6.98
C ILE A 13 -4.88 5.98 7.33
N PRO A 14 -3.60 6.35 7.51
CA PRO A 14 -3.22 7.76 7.61
C PRO A 14 -3.63 8.56 6.37
N SER A 15 -3.75 9.89 6.52
CA SER A 15 -4.15 10.76 5.41
C SER A 15 -3.15 10.68 4.24
N ASN A 16 -3.63 10.28 3.07
CA ASN A 16 -2.82 10.18 1.85
C ASN A 16 -3.16 11.31 0.87
N ARG A 17 -2.73 12.54 1.19
CA ARG A 17 -3.09 13.74 0.42
C ARG A 17 -2.55 13.74 -1.01
N ASP A 18 -1.38 13.15 -1.22
CA ASP A 18 -0.73 13.09 -2.52
C ASP A 18 -1.16 11.86 -3.35
N GLY A 19 -2.05 11.03 -2.80
CA GLY A 19 -2.60 9.86 -3.50
C GLY A 19 -1.56 8.78 -3.79
N LEU A 20 -0.51 8.69 -2.99
CA LEU A 20 0.58 7.74 -3.20
C LEU A 20 0.11 6.31 -2.98
N CYS A 21 0.27 5.47 -3.99
CA CYS A 21 0.17 4.03 -3.89
C CYS A 21 0.98 3.39 -5.03
N ALA A 22 1.40 2.15 -4.82
CA ALA A 22 1.97 1.33 -5.89
C ALA A 22 1.32 -0.04 -5.82
N LEU A 23 1.01 -0.65 -6.97
CA LEU A 23 0.50 -2.01 -7.07
C LEU A 23 1.50 -2.84 -7.87
N SER A 24 1.89 -3.99 -7.33
CA SER A 24 2.80 -4.92 -8.00
C SER A 24 2.18 -5.43 -9.30
N SER A 25 2.97 -5.46 -10.36
CA SER A 25 2.63 -6.08 -11.64
C SER A 25 2.93 -7.58 -11.68
N ASN A 26 3.52 -8.14 -10.62
CA ASN A 26 3.86 -9.55 -10.51
C ASN A 26 2.69 -10.34 -9.89
N ASP A 27 2.09 -11.24 -10.66
CA ASP A 27 0.98 -12.10 -10.21
C ASP A 27 1.40 -13.14 -9.15
N GLU A 28 2.68 -13.53 -9.09
CA GLU A 28 3.20 -14.43 -8.04
C GLU A 28 3.38 -13.69 -6.71
N ASN A 29 3.61 -12.38 -6.77
CA ASN A 29 3.85 -11.51 -5.63
C ASN A 29 2.98 -10.24 -5.70
N PRO A 30 1.64 -10.38 -5.61
CA PRO A 30 0.74 -9.25 -5.80
C PRO A 30 0.58 -8.50 -4.47
N TYR A 31 1.30 -7.38 -4.40
CA TYR A 31 1.36 -6.50 -3.24
C TYR A 31 0.86 -5.10 -3.60
N LEU A 32 0.20 -4.46 -2.64
CA LEU A 32 -0.14 -3.04 -2.66
C LEU A 32 0.72 -2.33 -1.61
N ALA A 33 1.44 -1.29 -2.02
CA ALA A 33 2.20 -0.43 -1.13
C ALA A 33 1.49 0.92 -0.97
N TYR A 34 1.39 1.42 0.27
CA TYR A 34 0.81 2.73 0.58
C TYR A 34 1.49 3.36 1.81
N PRO A 35 1.39 4.68 2.04
CA PRO A 35 1.97 5.32 3.21
C PRO A 35 1.37 4.81 4.53
N GLY A 36 2.23 4.38 5.44
CA GLY A 36 1.90 3.96 6.82
C GLY A 36 1.91 5.11 7.83
N SER A 37 2.38 6.30 7.44
CA SER A 37 2.48 7.48 8.31
C SER A 37 2.30 8.78 7.53
N THR A 38 1.86 9.85 8.20
CA THR A 38 1.81 11.23 7.68
C THR A 38 3.00 12.08 8.11
N ILE A 39 3.92 11.52 8.91
CA ILE A 39 5.03 12.25 9.52
C ILE A 39 6.36 11.66 9.04
N THR A 40 6.46 10.34 9.04
CA THR A 40 7.62 9.55 8.65
C THR A 40 7.38 8.84 7.32
N GLY A 41 8.44 8.31 6.73
CA GLY A 41 8.42 7.61 5.45
C GLY A 41 8.11 6.13 5.61
N GLU A 42 7.08 5.80 6.38
CA GLU A 42 6.65 4.42 6.56
C GLU A 42 5.85 3.95 5.34
N VAL A 43 6.16 2.76 4.85
CA VAL A 43 5.44 2.10 3.75
C VAL A 43 4.78 0.84 4.29
N GLN A 44 3.45 0.77 4.22
CA GLN A 44 2.71 -0.45 4.51
C GLN A 44 2.62 -1.30 3.24
N ILE A 45 3.04 -2.56 3.34
CA ILE A 45 2.85 -3.57 2.30
C ILE A 45 1.59 -4.36 2.64
N PHE A 46 0.68 -4.50 1.69
CA PHE A 46 -0.56 -5.25 1.81
C PHE A 46 -0.58 -6.38 0.80
N ASP A 47 -0.86 -7.60 1.28
CA ASP A 47 -0.97 -8.80 0.47
C ASP A 47 -2.37 -8.85 -0.17
N THR A 48 -2.44 -8.65 -1.48
CA THR A 48 -3.72 -8.58 -2.20
C THR A 48 -4.30 -9.96 -2.51
N ASN A 49 -3.52 -11.03 -2.38
CA ASN A 49 -4.02 -12.40 -2.52
C ASN A 49 -4.76 -12.83 -1.24
N ASN A 50 -4.16 -12.57 -0.09
CA ASN A 50 -4.72 -12.94 1.21
C ASN A 50 -5.56 -11.83 1.85
N LEU A 51 -5.64 -10.66 1.22
CA LEU A 51 -6.40 -9.48 1.68
C LEU A 51 -6.03 -9.07 3.12
N LYS A 52 -4.74 -9.06 3.43
CA LYS A 52 -4.22 -8.79 4.78
C LYS A 52 -3.04 -7.82 4.75
N PRO A 53 -2.87 -6.98 5.80
CA PRO A 53 -1.65 -6.22 5.97
C PRO A 53 -0.46 -7.17 6.14
N GLY A 54 0.63 -6.85 5.45
CA GLY A 54 1.93 -7.49 5.57
C GLY A 54 2.86 -6.66 6.44
N ILE A 55 4.09 -6.47 5.95
CA ILE A 55 5.13 -5.74 6.68
C ILE A 55 4.99 -4.22 6.55
N ILE A 56 5.59 -3.51 7.50
CA ILE A 56 5.83 -2.07 7.43
C ILE A 56 7.33 -1.85 7.21
N ILE A 57 7.67 -0.98 6.27
CA ILE A 57 9.04 -0.59 5.95
C ILE A 57 9.25 0.85 6.40
N SER A 58 10.19 1.09 7.31
CA SER A 58 10.64 2.43 7.68
C SER A 58 11.63 2.94 6.62
N ALA A 59 11.13 3.52 5.53
CA ALA A 59 11.95 3.89 4.38
C ALA A 59 12.68 5.24 4.57
N HIS A 60 12.03 6.20 5.23
CA HIS A 60 12.60 7.53 5.48
C HIS A 60 12.15 8.10 6.83
N GLU A 61 12.92 9.05 7.36
CA GLU A 61 12.57 9.84 8.54
C GLU A 61 11.54 10.95 8.22
N SER A 62 11.35 11.29 6.94
CA SER A 62 10.39 12.28 6.43
C SER A 62 9.28 11.62 5.63
N THR A 63 8.18 12.35 5.37
CA THR A 63 7.08 11.90 4.51
C THR A 63 7.54 11.40 3.14
N LEU A 64 6.84 10.40 2.61
CA LEU A 64 7.10 9.85 1.28
C LEU A 64 6.74 10.86 0.19
N ALA A 65 7.59 10.97 -0.83
CA ALA A 65 7.33 11.81 -2.01
C ALA A 65 6.92 10.98 -3.24
N ALA A 66 7.36 9.73 -3.34
CA ALA A 66 7.07 8.82 -4.44
C ALA A 66 7.28 7.36 -4.02
N MET A 67 6.64 6.42 -4.72
CA MET A 67 6.84 4.98 -4.56
C MET A 67 6.64 4.25 -5.89
N ALA A 68 7.32 3.12 -6.06
CA ALA A 68 7.15 2.21 -7.18
C ALA A 68 7.47 0.77 -6.73
N PHE A 69 6.97 -0.21 -7.48
CA PHE A 69 7.40 -1.61 -7.42
C PHE A 69 8.40 -1.90 -8.53
#